data_AF-A0A146G6B7-F1
#
_entry.id   AF-A0A146G6B7-F1
#
_cell.length_a   1.000
_cell.length_b   1.000
_cell.length_c   1.000
_cell.angle_alpha   90.00
_cell.angle_beta   90.00
_cell.angle_gamma   90.00
#
_symmetry.space_group_name_H-M   'P 1'
#
loop_
_entity.id
_entity.type
_entity.pdbx_description
1 polymer ?
#
loop_
_entity_poly.entity_id
_entity_poly.type
_entity_poly.pdbx_seq_one_letter_code
_entity_poly.pdbx_strand_id
1 'polypeptide(L)'
;MMSRVKLSEIPNAVQRGGEGGAGSLLQVGPEADQREPFDGVARVARGLAEAGKIPMKAAAALEHWQRTEREVRDFAGLNEITLRAQQADAALDEHMSAQPESQWETGWRELSRSTRDFASRVVLGPTAREQADRLLDRQEMLARQRMVDRSRRELIAGARESAVARYEQLNDEDRYEEAALLMARARGHGLFTSEEEDRLHEQAIVRLNHRNVQRFIEADPWEARRVLEDEERVSGEPDAAERLAFRALTADDRANYREKARQVIAERQRSMNDELDAGIASGQMRDAAEVRARAASARLPDGVVHSLVRSLRDVPVDTAEQRANYLKFRSDFFSVLRGYDEAEDADGSRMRTIRDGIRRFLPMGERAGALEELRRAGQRTITPADLAQRDICEKIDRLAVLGFFHPGSLADEEADPADGAMRAYAYAGQLKGAFSAYAREHPQAEARQYKKWLADRVEDAVVRRAVEYWKIANGGGTEGVIER
;
A
#
# COMPACT_ATOMS: atom_id res chain seq x y z
N MET A 1 -12.76 16.72 -76.88
CA MET A 1 -13.27 17.93 -76.19
C MET A 1 -14.60 17.56 -75.56
N MET A 2 -14.71 17.69 -74.24
CA MET A 2 -15.96 17.43 -73.51
C MET A 2 -17.06 18.39 -73.96
N SER A 3 -18.29 17.89 -74.13
CA SER A 3 -19.48 18.70 -73.95
C SER A 3 -20.55 17.88 -73.20
N ARG A 4 -20.92 18.42 -72.04
CA ARG A 4 -22.01 17.96 -71.15
C ARG A 4 -23.35 18.10 -71.87
N VAL A 5 -24.21 17.09 -71.75
CA VAL A 5 -25.67 17.25 -71.92
C VAL A 5 -26.36 16.77 -70.65
N LYS A 6 -27.36 17.56 -70.24
CA LYS A 6 -27.89 17.74 -68.89
C LYS A 6 -28.89 16.66 -68.46
N LEU A 7 -28.81 16.30 -67.17
CA LEU A 7 -29.88 15.73 -66.35
C LEU A 7 -30.95 16.80 -66.08
N SER A 8 -31.85 17.04 -67.03
CA SER A 8 -33.12 17.77 -66.83
C SER A 8 -33.82 17.86 -68.18
N GLU A 9 -35.07 17.41 -68.26
CA GLU A 9 -36.02 17.51 -69.39
C GLU A 9 -36.38 16.18 -70.08
N ILE A 10 -37.11 15.32 -69.38
CA ILE A 10 -38.40 14.81 -69.89
C ILE A 10 -39.42 14.85 -68.74
N PRO A 11 -40.58 15.53 -68.86
CA PRO A 11 -41.55 15.70 -67.77
C PRO A 11 -42.58 14.55 -67.66
N ASN A 12 -42.75 14.10 -66.42
CA ASN A 12 -43.89 13.51 -65.72
C ASN A 12 -44.91 12.55 -66.38
N ALA A 13 -45.06 11.45 -65.63
CA ALA A 13 -46.28 10.72 -65.24
C ALA A 13 -46.88 9.73 -66.24
N VAL A 14 -47.02 8.47 -65.79
CA VAL A 14 -48.31 7.76 -65.81
C VAL A 14 -48.45 6.89 -64.55
N GLN A 15 -49.51 7.19 -63.81
CA GLN A 15 -50.07 6.42 -62.71
C GLN A 15 -50.51 5.02 -63.18
N ARG A 16 -50.41 4.03 -62.28
CA ARG A 16 -51.27 2.84 -62.39
C ARG A 16 -52.74 3.25 -62.33
N GLY A 17 -53.52 2.82 -63.32
CA GLY A 17 -54.95 2.51 -63.14
C GLY A 17 -55.87 3.03 -64.24
N GLY A 18 -56.46 2.11 -65.02
CA GLY A 18 -57.75 2.35 -65.67
C GLY A 18 -57.90 1.87 -67.11
N GLU A 19 -58.30 0.60 -67.27
CA GLU A 19 -59.24 0.10 -68.29
C GLU A 19 -58.88 0.11 -69.79
N GLY A 20 -58.99 -1.07 -70.44
CA GLY A 20 -59.11 -1.17 -71.89
C GLY A 20 -58.57 -2.49 -72.46
N GLY A 21 -59.46 -3.39 -72.87
CA GLY A 21 -59.11 -4.76 -73.28
C GLY A 21 -58.49 -4.92 -74.68
N ALA A 22 -58.16 -6.20 -74.93
CA ALA A 22 -57.99 -6.93 -76.20
C ALA A 22 -56.57 -7.12 -76.77
N GLY A 23 -56.15 -8.39 -76.84
CA GLY A 23 -55.10 -8.86 -77.77
C GLY A 23 -54.09 -9.85 -77.20
N SER A 24 -54.50 -11.11 -77.06
CA SER A 24 -53.63 -12.26 -76.75
C SER A 24 -52.50 -12.43 -77.79
N LEU A 25 -51.28 -12.72 -77.32
CA LEU A 25 -50.41 -13.81 -77.80
C LEU A 25 -49.09 -13.83 -77.00
N LEU A 26 -49.11 -14.53 -75.87
CA LEU A 26 -48.02 -15.31 -75.26
C LEU A 26 -48.35 -15.50 -73.76
N GLN A 27 -49.22 -16.48 -73.48
CA GLN A 27 -49.32 -17.06 -72.15
C GLN A 27 -48.00 -17.79 -71.84
N VAL A 28 -47.22 -17.22 -70.94
CA VAL A 28 -46.21 -17.97 -70.19
C VAL A 28 -46.83 -18.29 -68.84
N GLY A 29 -46.93 -19.59 -68.52
CA GLY A 29 -47.59 -20.08 -67.30
C GLY A 29 -46.94 -19.58 -66.00
N PRO A 30 -47.63 -19.70 -64.86
CA PRO A 30 -47.22 -19.10 -63.58
C PRO A 30 -46.06 -19.81 -62.84
N GLU A 31 -45.17 -20.52 -63.56
CA GLU A 31 -44.01 -21.21 -63.00
C GLU A 31 -42.68 -20.76 -63.64
N ALA A 32 -42.63 -19.54 -64.17
CA ALA A 32 -41.34 -18.92 -64.48
C ALA A 32 -40.73 -18.39 -63.17
N ASP A 33 -39.84 -19.20 -62.60
CA ASP A 33 -38.78 -18.77 -61.68
C ASP A 33 -38.40 -17.31 -61.92
N GLN A 34 -38.40 -16.49 -60.88
CA GLN A 34 -37.82 -15.14 -60.86
C GLN A 34 -36.27 -15.19 -60.98
N ARG A 35 -35.74 -16.06 -61.83
CA ARG A 35 -34.34 -16.09 -62.22
C ARG A 35 -34.14 -15.06 -63.32
N GLU A 36 -33.75 -13.88 -62.84
CA GLU A 36 -33.15 -12.75 -63.56
C GLU A 36 -33.96 -12.15 -64.71
N PRO A 37 -34.50 -10.92 -64.56
CA PRO A 37 -35.21 -10.23 -65.65
C PRO A 37 -34.35 -9.94 -66.90
N PHE A 38 -33.02 -10.17 -66.83
CA PHE A 38 -32.07 -9.82 -67.88
C PHE A 38 -31.59 -11.01 -68.72
N ASP A 39 -31.62 -12.26 -68.22
CA ASP A 39 -31.25 -13.44 -69.02
C ASP A 39 -32.20 -13.66 -70.21
N GLY A 40 -33.42 -13.15 -70.08
CA GLY A 40 -34.39 -13.07 -71.16
C GLY A 40 -33.95 -12.13 -72.29
N VAL A 41 -33.23 -11.04 -72.02
CA VAL A 41 -32.95 -9.99 -73.02
C VAL A 41 -31.90 -10.43 -74.05
N ALA A 42 -30.83 -11.12 -73.67
CA ALA A 42 -29.89 -11.69 -74.67
C ALA A 42 -30.52 -12.84 -75.45
N ARG A 43 -31.33 -13.69 -74.80
CA ARG A 43 -32.04 -14.80 -75.46
C ARG A 43 -33.07 -14.27 -76.46
N VAL A 44 -33.80 -13.22 -76.10
CA VAL A 44 -34.73 -12.50 -76.97
C VAL A 44 -33.99 -11.78 -78.08
N ALA A 45 -32.88 -11.10 -77.79
CA ALA A 45 -32.05 -10.45 -78.82
C ALA A 45 -31.49 -11.45 -79.82
N ARG A 46 -31.03 -12.63 -79.36
CA ARG A 46 -30.58 -13.72 -80.23
C ARG A 46 -31.74 -14.24 -81.09
N GLY A 47 -32.91 -14.51 -80.51
CA GLY A 47 -34.10 -14.94 -81.26
C GLY A 47 -34.60 -13.89 -82.28
N LEU A 48 -34.51 -12.60 -81.95
CA LEU A 48 -34.83 -11.51 -82.88
C LEU A 48 -33.79 -11.37 -83.99
N ALA A 49 -32.52 -11.64 -83.72
CA ALA A 49 -31.47 -11.63 -84.73
C ALA A 49 -31.55 -12.83 -85.67
N GLU A 50 -31.84 -14.01 -85.14
CA GLU A 50 -32.11 -15.24 -85.91
C GLU A 50 -33.37 -15.10 -86.80
N ALA A 51 -34.38 -14.35 -86.34
CA ALA A 51 -35.57 -13.98 -87.13
C ALA A 51 -35.36 -12.81 -88.11
N GLY A 52 -34.12 -12.29 -88.24
CA GLY A 52 -33.76 -11.20 -89.15
C GLY A 52 -34.30 -9.81 -88.76
N LYS A 53 -34.80 -9.64 -87.54
CA LYS A 53 -35.40 -8.38 -87.04
C LYS A 53 -34.36 -7.40 -86.49
N ILE A 54 -33.19 -7.88 -86.08
CA ILE A 54 -32.03 -7.05 -85.71
C ILE A 54 -30.74 -7.64 -86.29
N PRO A 55 -29.67 -6.85 -86.48
CA PRO A 55 -28.38 -7.39 -86.94
C PRO A 55 -27.76 -8.35 -85.91
N MET A 56 -27.17 -9.46 -86.35
CA MET A 56 -26.46 -10.43 -85.49
C MET A 56 -25.38 -9.78 -84.60
N LYS A 57 -24.73 -8.72 -85.09
CA LYS A 57 -23.74 -7.93 -84.31
C LYS A 57 -24.38 -7.23 -83.10
N ALA A 58 -25.63 -6.81 -83.19
CA ALA A 58 -26.35 -6.18 -82.07
C ALA A 58 -26.73 -7.21 -80.99
N ALA A 59 -27.15 -8.42 -81.39
CA ALA A 59 -27.38 -9.51 -80.43
C ALA A 59 -26.09 -9.95 -79.71
N ALA A 60 -24.98 -10.09 -80.45
CA ALA A 60 -23.69 -10.41 -79.86
C ALA A 60 -23.19 -9.34 -78.87
N ALA A 61 -23.43 -8.05 -79.16
CA ALA A 61 -23.07 -6.96 -78.25
C ALA A 61 -23.92 -6.99 -76.96
N LEU A 62 -25.21 -7.30 -77.05
CA LEU A 62 -26.10 -7.44 -75.89
C LEU A 62 -25.73 -8.66 -75.04
N GLU A 63 -25.38 -9.79 -75.66
CA GLU A 63 -24.86 -10.97 -74.96
C GLU A 63 -23.55 -10.67 -74.23
N HIS A 64 -22.62 -9.97 -74.88
CA HIS A 64 -21.36 -9.58 -74.28
C HIS A 64 -21.58 -8.64 -73.09
N TRP A 65 -22.42 -7.61 -73.26
CA TRP A 65 -22.76 -6.67 -72.18
C TRP A 65 -23.37 -7.38 -70.96
N GLN A 66 -24.29 -8.33 -71.18
CA GLN A 66 -24.89 -9.10 -70.09
C GLN A 66 -23.92 -10.05 -69.39
N ARG A 67 -22.94 -10.59 -70.13
CA ARG A 67 -21.87 -11.38 -69.52
C ARG A 67 -21.01 -10.50 -68.64
N THR A 68 -20.59 -9.33 -69.15
CA THR A 68 -19.77 -8.36 -68.39
C THR A 68 -20.52 -7.84 -67.16
N GLU A 69 -21.82 -7.56 -67.27
CA GLU A 69 -22.62 -7.12 -66.11
C GLU A 69 -22.68 -8.21 -65.02
N ARG A 70 -22.87 -9.47 -65.42
CA ARG A 70 -22.84 -10.62 -64.49
C ARG A 70 -21.48 -10.78 -63.84
N GLU A 71 -20.39 -10.71 -64.61
CA GLU A 71 -19.03 -10.79 -64.08
C GLU A 71 -18.73 -9.67 -63.06
N VAL A 72 -19.17 -8.44 -63.34
CA VAL A 72 -19.02 -7.31 -62.41
C VAL A 72 -19.84 -7.50 -61.14
N ARG A 73 -21.08 -8.01 -61.25
CA ARG A 73 -21.94 -8.31 -60.10
C ARG A 73 -21.37 -9.44 -59.24
N ASP A 74 -20.90 -10.51 -59.87
CA ASP A 74 -20.25 -11.65 -59.22
C ASP A 74 -18.97 -11.21 -58.49
N PHE A 75 -18.16 -10.36 -59.13
CA PHE A 75 -16.97 -9.79 -58.51
C PHE A 75 -17.30 -8.93 -57.28
N ALA A 76 -18.31 -8.06 -57.38
CA ALA A 76 -18.76 -7.25 -56.25
C ALA A 76 -19.27 -8.13 -55.09
N GLY A 77 -20.12 -9.12 -55.40
CA GLY A 77 -20.64 -10.05 -54.40
C GLY A 77 -19.55 -10.90 -53.72
N LEU A 78 -18.59 -11.41 -54.49
CA LEU A 78 -17.43 -12.12 -53.96
C LEU A 78 -16.56 -11.24 -53.05
N ASN A 79 -16.35 -9.97 -53.41
CA ASN A 79 -15.61 -9.04 -52.57
C ASN A 79 -16.33 -8.74 -51.25
N GLU A 80 -17.65 -8.58 -51.27
CA GLU A 80 -18.44 -8.37 -50.05
C GLU A 80 -18.38 -9.60 -49.12
N ILE A 81 -18.48 -10.81 -49.68
CA ILE A 81 -18.33 -12.05 -48.91
C ILE A 81 -16.92 -12.17 -48.33
N THR A 82 -15.89 -11.84 -49.13
CA THR A 82 -14.49 -11.85 -48.68
C THR A 82 -14.26 -10.87 -47.53
N LEU A 83 -14.80 -9.65 -47.63
CA LEU A 83 -14.71 -8.65 -46.58
C LEU A 83 -15.41 -9.12 -45.29
N ARG A 84 -16.60 -9.71 -45.41
CA ARG A 84 -17.33 -10.29 -44.26
C ARG A 84 -16.56 -11.43 -43.61
N ALA A 85 -15.94 -12.31 -44.39
CA ALA A 85 -15.08 -13.37 -43.88
C ALA A 85 -13.89 -12.79 -43.09
N GLN A 86 -13.21 -11.78 -43.63
CA GLN A 86 -12.12 -11.10 -42.92
C GLN A 86 -12.58 -10.44 -41.62
N GLN A 87 -13.76 -9.83 -41.60
CA GLN A 87 -14.34 -9.27 -40.38
C GLN A 87 -14.67 -10.34 -39.34
N ALA A 88 -15.20 -11.49 -39.77
CA ALA A 88 -15.47 -12.63 -38.88
C ALA A 88 -14.17 -13.21 -38.29
N ASP A 89 -13.07 -13.20 -39.04
CA ASP A 89 -11.76 -13.58 -38.54
C ASP A 89 -11.24 -12.60 -37.47
N ALA A 90 -11.35 -11.30 -37.71
CA ALA A 90 -10.96 -10.28 -36.73
C ALA A 90 -11.82 -10.37 -35.46
N ALA A 91 -13.13 -10.59 -35.62
CA ALA A 91 -14.05 -10.79 -34.50
C ALA A 91 -13.73 -12.08 -33.72
N LEU A 92 -13.24 -13.13 -34.38
CA LEU A 92 -12.76 -14.34 -33.70
C LEU A 92 -11.54 -14.04 -32.84
N ASP A 93 -10.57 -13.27 -33.33
CA ASP A 93 -9.37 -12.90 -32.56
C ASP A 93 -9.72 -12.06 -31.31
N GLU A 94 -10.67 -11.14 -31.45
CA GLU A 94 -11.22 -10.37 -30.32
C GLU A 94 -11.95 -11.27 -29.32
N HIS A 95 -12.82 -12.16 -29.80
CA HIS A 95 -13.55 -13.12 -28.96
C HIS A 95 -12.62 -14.05 -28.20
N MET A 96 -11.59 -14.61 -28.87
CA MET A 96 -10.58 -15.47 -28.24
C MET A 96 -9.77 -14.73 -27.16
N SER A 97 -9.68 -13.40 -27.24
CA SER A 97 -8.96 -12.58 -26.27
C SER A 97 -9.83 -12.14 -25.10
N ALA A 98 -11.14 -12.05 -25.29
CA ALA A 98 -12.10 -11.61 -24.27
C ALA A 98 -12.76 -12.76 -23.50
N GLN A 99 -12.81 -13.97 -24.08
CA GLN A 99 -13.57 -15.10 -23.54
C GLN A 99 -12.69 -16.31 -23.25
N PRO A 100 -13.09 -17.19 -22.31
CA PRO A 100 -12.37 -18.43 -22.04
C PRO A 100 -12.46 -19.42 -23.21
N GLU A 101 -11.46 -20.33 -23.30
CA GLU A 101 -11.34 -21.34 -24.36
C GLU A 101 -12.63 -22.14 -24.60
N SER A 102 -13.36 -22.46 -23.53
CA SER A 102 -14.62 -23.20 -23.59
C SER A 102 -15.73 -22.51 -24.42
N GLN A 103 -15.60 -21.21 -24.69
CA GLN A 103 -16.56 -20.42 -25.47
C GLN A 103 -16.08 -20.07 -26.88
N TRP A 104 -14.85 -20.40 -27.25
CA TRP A 104 -14.30 -20.01 -28.56
C TRP A 104 -15.02 -20.70 -29.71
N GLU A 105 -15.30 -22.00 -29.60
CA GLU A 105 -16.00 -22.74 -30.66
C GLU A 105 -17.43 -22.22 -30.88
N THR A 106 -18.14 -21.87 -29.79
CA THR A 106 -19.48 -21.30 -29.88
C THR A 106 -19.47 -19.94 -30.59
N GLY A 107 -18.56 -19.05 -30.19
CA GLY A 107 -18.39 -17.75 -30.86
C GLY A 107 -18.02 -17.89 -32.34
N TRP A 108 -17.10 -18.81 -32.67
CA TRP A 108 -16.77 -19.10 -34.06
C TRP A 108 -17.96 -19.63 -34.87
N ARG A 109 -18.76 -20.55 -34.31
CA ARG A 109 -19.95 -21.10 -34.99
C ARG A 109 -20.97 -20.01 -35.30
N GLU A 110 -21.16 -19.05 -34.42
CA GLU A 110 -22.07 -17.91 -34.64
C GLU A 110 -21.56 -16.98 -35.74
N LEU A 111 -20.28 -16.62 -35.71
CA LEU A 111 -19.63 -15.80 -36.74
C LEU A 111 -19.66 -16.50 -38.11
N SER A 112 -19.33 -17.78 -38.15
CA SER A 112 -19.36 -18.61 -39.37
C SER A 112 -20.77 -18.71 -39.94
N ARG A 113 -21.79 -18.93 -39.09
CA ARG A 113 -23.19 -18.97 -39.51
C ARG A 113 -23.63 -17.63 -40.09
N SER A 114 -23.33 -16.52 -39.42
CA SER A 114 -23.66 -15.17 -39.89
C SER A 114 -23.06 -14.89 -41.28
N THR A 115 -21.79 -15.25 -41.47
CA THR A 115 -21.09 -15.09 -42.76
C THR A 115 -21.66 -15.99 -43.85
N ARG A 116 -21.97 -17.26 -43.54
CA ARG A 116 -22.60 -18.20 -44.48
C ARG A 116 -24.02 -17.78 -44.85
N ASP A 117 -24.81 -17.32 -43.89
CA ASP A 117 -26.16 -16.81 -44.11
C ASP A 117 -26.13 -15.57 -45.01
N PHE A 118 -25.19 -14.66 -44.78
CA PHE A 118 -24.97 -13.52 -45.69
C PHE A 118 -24.59 -13.99 -47.10
N ALA A 119 -23.59 -14.86 -47.22
CA ALA A 119 -23.13 -15.38 -48.51
C ALA A 119 -24.25 -16.13 -49.27
N SER A 120 -25.18 -16.78 -48.57
CA SER A 120 -26.34 -17.47 -49.19
C SER A 120 -27.35 -16.51 -49.85
N ARG A 121 -27.39 -15.24 -49.41
CA ARG A 121 -28.31 -14.21 -49.93
C ARG A 121 -27.74 -13.43 -51.12
N VAL A 122 -26.42 -13.50 -51.32
CA VAL A 122 -25.76 -12.87 -52.46
C VAL A 122 -26.01 -13.71 -53.70
N VAL A 123 -26.65 -13.12 -54.71
CA VAL A 123 -26.91 -13.79 -55.99
C VAL A 123 -25.60 -13.81 -56.78
N LEU A 124 -25.07 -15.02 -56.98
CA LEU A 124 -23.81 -15.26 -57.70
C LEU A 124 -24.04 -16.25 -58.85
N GLY A 125 -23.30 -16.08 -59.94
CA GLY A 125 -23.15 -17.10 -60.97
C GLY A 125 -22.50 -18.38 -60.42
N PRO A 126 -22.64 -19.54 -61.11
CA PRO A 126 -22.17 -20.83 -60.61
C PRO A 126 -20.67 -20.85 -60.24
N THR A 127 -19.83 -20.24 -61.07
CA THR A 127 -18.37 -20.18 -60.85
C THR A 127 -18.02 -19.32 -59.64
N ALA A 128 -18.67 -18.16 -59.49
CA ALA A 128 -18.45 -17.27 -58.35
C ALA A 128 -18.98 -17.89 -57.05
N ARG A 129 -20.10 -18.62 -57.12
CA ARG A 129 -20.62 -19.38 -55.98
C ARG A 129 -19.63 -20.42 -55.47
N GLU A 130 -19.04 -21.20 -56.38
CA GLU A 130 -18.04 -22.20 -56.02
C GLU A 130 -16.79 -21.56 -55.38
N GLN A 131 -16.36 -20.40 -55.86
CA GLN A 131 -15.26 -19.66 -55.25
C GLN A 131 -15.60 -19.16 -53.84
N ALA A 132 -16.81 -18.66 -53.63
CA ALA A 132 -17.29 -18.23 -52.32
C ALA A 132 -17.32 -19.40 -51.31
N ASP A 133 -17.84 -20.56 -51.72
CA ASP A 133 -17.91 -21.74 -50.86
C ASP A 133 -16.51 -22.25 -50.47
N ARG A 134 -15.57 -22.32 -51.43
CA ARG A 134 -14.16 -22.67 -51.15
C ARG A 134 -13.47 -21.69 -50.19
N LEU A 135 -13.78 -20.40 -50.29
CA LEU A 135 -13.24 -19.37 -49.39
C LEU A 135 -13.71 -19.60 -47.96
N LEU A 136 -15.02 -19.83 -47.78
CA LEU A 136 -15.63 -20.04 -46.46
C LEU A 136 -15.16 -21.34 -45.81
N ASP A 137 -14.98 -22.42 -46.57
CA ASP A 137 -14.45 -23.68 -46.05
C ASP A 137 -12.98 -23.56 -45.63
N ARG A 138 -12.17 -22.84 -46.42
CA ARG A 138 -10.78 -22.54 -46.05
C ARG A 138 -10.71 -21.70 -44.78
N GLN A 139 -11.58 -20.71 -44.65
CA GLN A 139 -11.66 -19.87 -43.46
C GLN A 139 -11.97 -20.71 -42.22
N GLU A 140 -12.94 -21.62 -42.30
CA GLU A 140 -13.30 -22.50 -41.18
C GLU A 140 -12.13 -23.39 -40.74
N MET A 141 -11.40 -23.98 -41.68
CA MET A 141 -10.21 -24.78 -41.37
C MET A 141 -9.12 -23.94 -40.67
N LEU A 142 -8.82 -22.74 -41.19
CA LEU A 142 -7.81 -21.86 -40.61
C LEU A 142 -8.23 -21.30 -39.23
N ALA A 143 -9.52 -21.00 -39.03
CA ALA A 143 -10.04 -20.57 -37.73
C ALA A 143 -9.86 -21.66 -36.66
N ARG A 144 -10.18 -22.92 -36.99
CA ARG A 144 -9.96 -24.06 -36.07
C ARG A 144 -8.49 -24.25 -35.73
N GLN A 145 -7.61 -24.19 -36.72
CA GLN A 145 -6.17 -24.32 -36.48
C GLN A 145 -5.65 -23.19 -35.58
N ARG A 146 -6.09 -21.94 -35.81
CA ARG A 146 -5.72 -20.80 -34.95
C ARG A 146 -6.16 -20.97 -33.50
N MET A 147 -7.39 -21.42 -33.26
CA MET A 147 -7.88 -21.71 -31.91
C MET A 147 -7.01 -22.77 -31.20
N VAL A 148 -6.66 -23.85 -31.90
CA VAL A 148 -5.78 -24.90 -31.36
C VAL A 148 -4.37 -24.38 -31.08
N ASP A 149 -3.79 -23.63 -32.01
CA ASP A 149 -2.45 -23.06 -31.84
C ASP A 149 -2.42 -22.07 -30.66
N ARG A 150 -3.48 -21.28 -30.47
CA ARG A 150 -3.63 -20.38 -29.32
C ARG A 150 -3.75 -21.15 -28.01
N SER A 151 -4.64 -22.14 -27.93
CA SER A 151 -4.80 -23.03 -26.77
C SER A 151 -3.46 -23.66 -26.36
N ARG A 152 -2.71 -24.17 -27.34
CA ARG A 152 -1.38 -24.73 -27.09
C ARG A 152 -0.39 -23.69 -26.53
N ARG A 153 -0.41 -22.46 -27.04
CA ARG A 153 0.43 -21.37 -26.51
C ARG A 153 0.03 -21.00 -25.09
N GLU A 154 -1.26 -20.92 -24.79
CA GLU A 154 -1.77 -20.62 -23.45
C GLU A 154 -1.42 -21.75 -22.45
N LEU A 155 -1.50 -23.01 -22.85
CA LEU A 155 -1.03 -24.15 -22.05
C LEU A 155 0.47 -24.09 -21.76
N ILE A 156 1.28 -23.75 -22.76
CA ILE A 156 2.74 -23.57 -22.58
C ILE A 156 3.03 -22.39 -21.66
N ALA A 157 2.33 -21.26 -21.84
CA ALA A 157 2.47 -20.08 -20.99
C ALA A 157 2.10 -20.40 -19.54
N GLY A 158 0.95 -21.04 -19.30
CA GLY A 158 0.52 -21.47 -17.96
C GLY A 158 1.48 -22.49 -17.32
N ALA A 159 2.05 -23.40 -18.11
CA ALA A 159 3.08 -24.33 -17.63
C ALA A 159 4.38 -23.61 -17.27
N ARG A 160 4.79 -22.60 -18.05
CA ARG A 160 5.95 -21.74 -17.75
C ARG A 160 5.71 -20.96 -16.45
N GLU A 161 4.56 -20.30 -16.32
CA GLU A 161 4.20 -19.55 -15.11
C GLU A 161 4.18 -20.45 -13.87
N SER A 162 3.58 -21.63 -13.98
CA SER A 162 3.53 -22.61 -12.88
C SER A 162 4.93 -23.10 -12.49
N ALA A 163 5.82 -23.33 -13.47
CA ALA A 163 7.19 -23.73 -13.22
C ALA A 163 7.99 -22.61 -12.53
N VAL A 164 7.85 -21.36 -12.96
CA VAL A 164 8.49 -20.19 -12.33
C VAL A 164 7.99 -20.01 -10.91
N ALA A 165 6.67 -20.02 -10.69
CA ALA A 165 6.09 -19.86 -9.36
C ALA A 165 6.58 -20.96 -8.40
N ARG A 166 6.62 -22.21 -8.87
CA ARG A 166 7.14 -23.32 -8.05
C ARG A 166 8.64 -23.22 -7.80
N TYR A 167 9.41 -22.74 -8.77
CA TYR A 167 10.84 -22.49 -8.62
C TYR A 167 11.13 -21.40 -7.59
N GLU A 168 10.42 -20.28 -7.65
CA GLU A 168 10.52 -19.21 -6.67
C GLU A 168 10.16 -19.70 -5.26
N GLN A 169 9.08 -20.46 -5.13
CA GLN A 169 8.70 -21.07 -3.85
C GLN A 169 9.81 -21.98 -3.28
N LEU A 170 10.43 -22.83 -4.09
CA LEU A 170 11.49 -23.72 -3.63
C LEU A 170 12.74 -22.95 -3.20
N ASN A 171 13.11 -21.87 -3.90
CA ASN A 171 14.19 -20.99 -3.48
C ASN A 171 13.86 -20.26 -2.17
N ASP A 172 12.59 -19.89 -1.98
CA ASP A 172 12.14 -19.27 -0.75
C ASP A 172 12.20 -20.24 0.44
N GLU A 173 12.00 -21.53 0.20
CA GLU A 173 12.13 -22.63 1.16
C GLU A 173 13.58 -23.12 1.38
N ASP A 174 14.59 -22.42 0.82
CA ASP A 174 16.01 -22.82 0.86
C ASP A 174 16.30 -24.18 0.17
N ARG A 175 15.43 -24.63 -0.76
CA ARG A 175 15.51 -25.92 -1.50
C ARG A 175 16.08 -25.75 -2.91
N TYR A 176 17.30 -25.21 -3.00
CA TYR A 176 17.94 -24.83 -4.27
C TYR A 176 18.14 -25.98 -5.25
N GLU A 177 18.52 -27.17 -4.77
CA GLU A 177 18.76 -28.33 -5.63
C GLU A 177 17.46 -28.76 -6.34
N GLU A 178 16.33 -28.72 -5.62
CA GLU A 178 15.02 -29.04 -6.20
C GLU A 178 14.54 -27.97 -7.17
N ALA A 179 14.81 -26.70 -6.87
CA ALA A 179 14.53 -25.58 -7.76
C ALA A 179 15.33 -25.72 -9.08
N ALA A 180 16.61 -26.04 -8.99
CA ALA A 180 17.47 -26.28 -10.16
C ALA A 180 17.02 -27.49 -10.98
N LEU A 181 16.67 -28.61 -10.34
CA LEU A 181 16.13 -29.78 -11.02
C LEU A 181 14.80 -29.49 -11.73
N LEU A 182 13.93 -28.69 -11.11
CA LEU A 182 12.67 -28.25 -11.73
C LEU A 182 12.93 -27.45 -13.01
N MET A 183 13.85 -26.49 -12.98
CA MET A 183 14.18 -25.66 -14.15
C MET A 183 14.88 -26.46 -15.25
N ALA A 184 15.81 -27.34 -14.90
CA ALA A 184 16.44 -28.25 -15.86
C ALA A 184 15.40 -29.16 -16.53
N ARG A 185 14.40 -29.64 -15.78
CA ARG A 185 13.29 -30.43 -16.34
C ARG A 185 12.39 -29.59 -17.23
N ALA A 186 12.05 -28.37 -16.83
CA ALA A 186 11.24 -27.46 -17.64
C ALA A 186 11.93 -27.12 -18.97
N ARG A 187 13.24 -26.87 -18.95
CA ARG A 187 14.08 -26.75 -20.15
C ARG A 187 14.10 -28.02 -21.00
N GLY A 188 14.21 -29.20 -20.37
CA GLY A 188 14.13 -30.49 -21.06
C GLY A 188 12.80 -30.71 -21.79
N HIS A 189 11.72 -30.08 -21.33
CA HIS A 189 10.42 -30.05 -22.00
C HIS A 189 10.25 -28.90 -23.01
N GLY A 190 11.31 -28.12 -23.27
CA GLY A 190 11.29 -26.99 -24.19
C GLY A 190 10.51 -25.78 -23.68
N LEU A 191 10.18 -25.72 -22.38
CA LEU A 191 9.45 -24.59 -21.80
C LEU A 191 10.34 -23.36 -21.63
N PHE A 192 11.65 -23.53 -21.46
CA PHE A 192 12.62 -22.45 -21.28
C PHE A 192 13.87 -22.70 -22.14
N THR A 193 14.55 -21.62 -22.51
CA THR A 193 15.92 -21.69 -23.05
C THR A 193 16.96 -21.73 -21.93
N SER A 194 18.22 -22.06 -22.26
CA SER A 194 19.32 -22.00 -21.29
C SER A 194 19.52 -20.58 -20.74
N GLU A 195 19.45 -19.56 -21.60
CA GLU A 195 19.60 -18.17 -21.18
C GLU A 195 18.47 -17.71 -20.25
N GLU A 196 17.24 -18.19 -20.47
CA GLU A 196 16.12 -17.90 -19.58
C GLU A 196 16.29 -18.57 -18.21
N GLU A 197 16.76 -19.81 -18.18
CA GLU A 197 17.11 -20.54 -16.95
C GLU A 197 18.21 -19.80 -16.17
N ASP A 198 19.30 -19.42 -16.83
CA ASP A 198 20.44 -18.73 -16.20
C ASP A 198 20.01 -17.39 -15.57
N ARG A 199 19.17 -16.61 -16.27
CA ARG A 199 18.62 -15.35 -15.74
C ARG A 199 17.75 -15.58 -14.50
N LEU A 200 16.94 -16.64 -14.46
CA LEU A 200 16.12 -16.96 -13.29
C LEU A 200 17.00 -17.32 -12.09
N HIS A 201 18.08 -18.08 -12.32
CA HIS A 201 19.06 -18.41 -11.27
C HIS A 201 19.80 -17.19 -10.75
N GLU A 202 20.26 -16.30 -11.63
CA GLU A 202 20.90 -15.05 -11.21
C GLU A 202 19.96 -14.20 -10.34
N GLN A 203 18.70 -14.05 -10.75
CA GLN A 203 17.69 -13.33 -9.97
C GLN A 203 17.44 -13.99 -8.60
N ALA A 204 17.38 -15.31 -8.55
CA ALA A 204 17.21 -16.05 -7.30
C ALA A 204 18.40 -15.83 -6.34
N ILE A 205 19.63 -15.85 -6.85
CA ILE A 205 20.85 -15.59 -6.06
C ILE A 205 20.84 -14.16 -5.50
N VAL A 206 20.43 -13.17 -6.29
CA VAL A 206 20.28 -11.78 -5.84
C VAL A 206 19.29 -11.72 -4.67
N ARG A 207 18.06 -12.23 -4.87
CA ARG A 207 17.01 -12.23 -3.82
C ARG A 207 17.48 -12.94 -2.55
N LEU A 208 18.18 -14.07 -2.70
CA LEU A 208 18.75 -14.82 -1.58
C LEU A 208 19.76 -13.97 -0.80
N ASN A 209 20.68 -13.31 -1.49
CA ASN A 209 21.67 -12.45 -0.83
C ASN A 209 21.01 -11.30 -0.07
N HIS A 210 19.99 -10.66 -0.65
CA HIS A 210 19.18 -9.64 0.05
C HIS A 210 18.50 -10.19 1.30
N ARG A 211 17.93 -11.41 1.25
CA ARG A 211 17.31 -12.05 2.40
C ARG A 211 18.34 -12.40 3.47
N ASN A 212 19.47 -12.98 3.07
CA ASN A 212 20.52 -13.41 3.98
C ASN A 212 21.14 -12.23 4.73
N VAL A 213 21.42 -11.12 4.05
CA VAL A 213 21.94 -9.93 4.72
C VAL A 213 20.91 -9.30 5.67
N GLN A 214 19.61 -9.31 5.32
CA GLN A 214 18.56 -8.83 6.21
C GLN A 214 18.46 -9.69 7.48
N ARG A 215 18.38 -11.02 7.33
CA ARG A 215 18.38 -11.97 8.45
C ARG A 215 19.64 -11.82 9.31
N PHE A 216 20.79 -11.58 8.67
CA PHE A 216 22.05 -11.39 9.37
C PHE A 216 22.08 -10.10 10.20
N ILE A 217 21.59 -8.98 9.65
CA ILE A 217 21.42 -7.72 10.40
C ILE A 217 20.49 -7.92 11.59
N GLU A 218 19.38 -8.65 11.41
CA GLU A 218 18.44 -8.93 12.49
C GLU A 218 19.03 -9.85 13.57
N ALA A 219 19.84 -10.83 13.20
CA ALA A 219 20.50 -11.73 14.15
C ALA A 219 21.63 -11.01 14.91
N ASP A 220 22.63 -10.50 14.19
CA ASP A 220 23.79 -9.78 14.74
C ASP A 220 24.12 -8.53 13.90
N PRO A 221 23.54 -7.36 14.25
CA PRO A 221 23.73 -6.15 13.47
C PRO A 221 25.14 -5.58 13.57
N TRP A 222 25.92 -5.91 14.62
CA TRP A 222 27.29 -5.43 14.77
C TRP A 222 28.23 -6.19 13.84
N GLU A 223 28.11 -7.52 13.80
CA GLU A 223 28.87 -8.36 12.89
C GLU A 223 28.46 -8.07 11.43
N ALA A 224 27.15 -7.93 11.16
CA ALA A 224 26.66 -7.54 9.84
C ALA A 224 27.24 -6.21 9.36
N ARG A 225 27.29 -5.20 10.24
CA ARG A 225 27.93 -3.92 9.90
C ARG A 225 29.41 -4.08 9.57
N ARG A 226 30.16 -4.86 10.37
CA ARG A 226 31.59 -5.11 10.13
C ARG A 226 31.82 -5.78 8.78
N VAL A 227 31.08 -6.85 8.50
CA VAL A 227 31.17 -7.58 7.23
C VAL A 227 30.86 -6.67 6.05
N LEU A 228 29.80 -5.85 6.13
CA LEU A 228 29.45 -4.91 5.06
C LEU A 228 30.49 -3.80 4.84
N GLU A 229 31.15 -3.32 5.90
CA GLU A 229 32.26 -2.37 5.82
C GLU A 229 33.52 -3.02 5.20
N ASP A 230 33.82 -4.27 5.57
CA ASP A 230 34.91 -5.05 4.97
C ASP A 230 34.65 -5.34 3.48
N GLU A 231 33.40 -5.65 3.10
CA GLU A 231 32.99 -5.85 1.72
C GLU A 231 33.14 -4.60 0.85
N GLU A 232 32.78 -3.43 1.35
CA GLU A 232 32.99 -2.15 0.65
C GLU A 232 34.49 -1.95 0.37
N ARG A 233 35.35 -2.25 1.35
CA ARG A 233 36.81 -2.16 1.20
C ARG A 233 37.33 -3.14 0.15
N VAL A 234 36.84 -4.37 0.15
CA VAL A 234 37.27 -5.42 -0.79
C VAL A 234 36.72 -5.17 -2.20
N SER A 235 35.58 -4.48 -2.34
CA SER A 235 34.93 -4.25 -3.64
C SER A 235 35.77 -3.49 -4.68
N GLY A 236 36.84 -2.79 -4.25
CA GLY A 236 37.80 -2.10 -5.12
C GLY A 236 38.97 -2.96 -5.61
N GLU A 237 39.04 -4.24 -5.20
CA GLU A 237 40.15 -5.15 -5.55
C GLU A 237 39.84 -5.96 -6.83
N PRO A 238 40.86 -6.35 -7.62
CA PRO A 238 40.67 -7.08 -8.88
C PRO A 238 39.98 -8.45 -8.73
N ASP A 239 40.07 -9.07 -7.54
CA ASP A 239 39.43 -10.36 -7.21
C ASP A 239 38.26 -10.22 -6.23
N ALA A 240 37.67 -9.02 -6.14
CA ALA A 240 36.64 -8.70 -5.16
C ALA A 240 35.45 -9.67 -5.19
N ALA A 241 34.99 -10.02 -6.40
CA ALA A 241 33.80 -10.84 -6.60
C ALA A 241 33.87 -12.20 -5.88
N GLU A 242 35.06 -12.81 -5.74
CA GLU A 242 35.21 -14.09 -5.05
C GLU A 242 35.30 -13.95 -3.52
N ARG A 243 35.64 -12.76 -3.03
CA ARG A 243 35.90 -12.50 -1.61
C ARG A 243 34.73 -11.86 -0.87
N LEU A 244 33.74 -11.33 -1.59
CA LEU A 244 32.50 -10.82 -1.02
C LEU A 244 31.66 -11.97 -0.43
N ALA A 245 31.12 -11.78 0.78
CA ALA A 245 30.19 -12.71 1.40
C ALA A 245 28.80 -12.64 0.72
N PHE A 246 28.42 -11.46 0.21
CA PHE A 246 27.18 -11.18 -0.51
C PHE A 246 27.47 -10.71 -1.94
N ARG A 247 27.99 -11.63 -2.76
CA ARG A 247 28.52 -11.37 -4.12
C ARG A 247 27.56 -10.69 -5.09
N ALA A 248 26.24 -10.83 -4.88
CA ALA A 248 25.22 -10.28 -5.77
C ALA A 248 24.65 -8.93 -5.32
N LEU A 249 25.13 -8.36 -4.21
CA LEU A 249 24.71 -7.01 -3.80
C LEU A 249 25.45 -5.95 -4.60
N THR A 250 24.75 -4.89 -4.98
CA THR A 250 25.38 -3.70 -5.57
C THR A 250 26.09 -2.88 -4.49
N ALA A 251 26.89 -1.89 -4.91
CA ALA A 251 27.49 -0.95 -3.96
C ALA A 251 26.44 -0.15 -3.19
N ASP A 252 25.35 0.25 -3.86
CA ASP A 252 24.24 0.98 -3.24
C ASP A 252 23.48 0.10 -2.24
N ASP A 253 23.26 -1.18 -2.57
CA ASP A 253 22.64 -2.13 -1.64
C ASP A 253 23.47 -2.28 -0.37
N ARG A 254 24.80 -2.45 -0.49
CA ARG A 254 25.70 -2.53 0.67
C ARG A 254 25.63 -1.28 1.52
N ALA A 255 25.61 -0.09 0.90
CA ALA A 255 25.49 1.18 1.62
C ALA A 255 24.16 1.27 2.39
N ASN A 256 23.05 0.89 1.75
CA ASN A 256 21.72 0.87 2.36
C ASN A 256 21.64 -0.12 3.53
N TYR A 257 22.18 -1.33 3.37
CA TYR A 257 22.20 -2.34 4.43
C TYR A 257 23.09 -1.95 5.61
N ARG A 258 24.21 -1.28 5.35
CA ARG A 258 25.07 -0.73 6.41
C ARG A 258 24.33 0.33 7.23
N GLU A 259 23.60 1.22 6.57
CA GLU A 259 22.79 2.23 7.26
C GLU A 259 21.65 1.57 8.06
N LYS A 260 20.98 0.57 7.49
CA LYS A 260 19.99 -0.24 8.21
C LYS A 260 20.60 -0.91 9.45
N ALA A 261 21.79 -1.50 9.35
CA ALA A 261 22.49 -2.10 10.49
C ALA A 261 22.81 -1.05 11.57
N ARG A 262 23.22 0.16 11.20
CA ARG A 262 23.45 1.26 12.16
C ARG A 262 22.18 1.67 12.89
N GLN A 263 21.06 1.76 12.19
CA GLN A 263 19.76 2.08 12.80
C GLN A 263 19.34 1.01 13.81
N VAL A 264 19.45 -0.27 13.44
CA VAL A 264 19.15 -1.40 14.34
C VAL A 264 20.06 -1.41 15.57
N ILE A 265 21.37 -1.14 15.41
CA ILE A 265 22.30 -0.99 16.55
C ILE A 265 21.85 0.14 17.47
N ALA A 266 21.55 1.31 16.91
CA ALA A 266 21.15 2.49 17.68
C ALA A 266 19.82 2.25 18.42
N GLU A 267 18.87 1.55 17.81
CA GLU A 267 17.61 1.17 18.46
C GLU A 267 17.83 0.15 19.59
N ARG A 268 18.61 -0.91 19.36
CA ARG A 268 18.98 -1.88 20.41
C ARG A 268 19.69 -1.22 21.59
N GLN A 269 20.63 -0.32 21.31
CA GLN A 269 21.35 0.42 22.35
C GLN A 269 20.41 1.36 23.13
N ARG A 270 19.51 2.09 22.45
CA ARG A 270 18.51 2.93 23.12
C ARG A 270 17.58 2.10 24.01
N SER A 271 17.00 1.02 23.47
CA SER A 271 16.10 0.15 24.21
C SER A 271 16.77 -0.49 25.42
N MET A 272 17.98 -1.03 25.29
CA MET A 272 18.74 -1.59 26.41
C MET A 272 19.07 -0.51 27.45
N ASN A 273 19.50 0.68 27.02
CA ASN A 273 19.76 1.77 27.94
C ASN A 273 18.50 2.11 28.74
N ASP A 274 17.35 2.26 28.08
CA ASP A 274 16.07 2.57 28.73
C ASP A 274 15.60 1.46 29.68
N GLU A 275 15.81 0.19 29.33
CA GLU A 275 15.50 -0.96 30.20
C GLU A 275 16.35 -0.92 31.48
N LEU A 276 17.66 -0.74 31.35
CA LEU A 276 18.57 -0.65 32.49
C LEU A 276 18.23 0.56 33.37
N ASP A 277 17.93 1.69 32.74
CA ASP A 277 17.59 2.94 33.40
C ASP A 277 16.31 2.80 34.25
N ALA A 278 15.30 2.11 33.71
CA ALA A 278 14.05 1.78 34.41
C ALA A 278 14.24 0.73 35.51
N GLY A 279 15.06 -0.31 35.26
CA GLY A 279 15.39 -1.35 36.23
C GLY A 279 16.13 -0.80 37.45
N ILE A 280 17.07 0.13 37.23
CA ILE A 280 17.77 0.85 38.30
C ILE A 280 16.80 1.72 39.09
N ALA A 281 15.94 2.47 38.41
CA ALA A 281 15.05 3.42 39.07
C ALA A 281 13.94 2.76 39.91
N SER A 282 13.41 1.63 39.43
CA SER A 282 12.48 0.79 40.19
C SER A 282 13.17 -0.02 41.30
N GLY A 283 14.51 -0.04 41.31
CA GLY A 283 15.35 -0.82 42.20
C GLY A 283 15.21 -2.33 42.04
N GLN A 284 14.71 -2.78 40.87
CA GLN A 284 14.82 -4.15 40.40
C GLN A 284 16.28 -4.52 40.13
N MET A 285 17.06 -3.58 39.59
CA MET A 285 18.52 -3.72 39.45
C MET A 285 19.23 -3.01 40.60
N ARG A 286 20.09 -3.76 41.31
CA ARG A 286 20.85 -3.25 42.46
C ARG A 286 22.35 -3.49 42.38
N ASP A 287 22.77 -4.39 41.49
CA ASP A 287 24.17 -4.77 41.32
C ASP A 287 24.79 -4.10 40.09
N ALA A 288 25.94 -3.47 40.31
CA ALA A 288 26.73 -2.87 39.24
C ALA A 288 27.37 -3.93 38.31
N ALA A 289 27.57 -5.18 38.77
CA ALA A 289 28.01 -6.25 37.89
C ALA A 289 26.89 -6.69 36.93
N GLU A 290 25.65 -6.78 37.43
CA GLU A 290 24.47 -7.07 36.61
C GLU A 290 24.23 -6.01 35.52
N VAL A 291 24.30 -4.72 35.88
CA VAL A 291 24.17 -3.62 34.90
C VAL A 291 25.25 -3.69 33.83
N ARG A 292 26.51 -3.97 34.20
CA ARG A 292 27.60 -4.11 33.22
C ARG A 292 27.40 -5.31 32.29
N ALA A 293 26.96 -6.45 32.83
CA ALA A 293 26.73 -7.66 32.04
C ALA A 293 25.62 -7.45 31.00
N ARG A 294 24.50 -6.84 31.40
CA ARG A 294 23.41 -6.51 30.46
C ARG A 294 23.80 -5.42 29.46
N ALA A 295 24.50 -4.37 29.91
CA ALA A 295 25.00 -3.32 29.02
C ALA A 295 25.97 -3.87 27.95
N ALA A 296 26.79 -4.86 28.31
CA ALA A 296 27.69 -5.53 27.37
C ALA A 296 26.94 -6.28 26.27
N SER A 297 25.76 -6.86 26.58
CA SER A 297 24.94 -7.57 25.59
C SER A 297 24.45 -6.67 24.44
N ALA A 298 24.25 -5.37 24.70
CA ALA A 298 23.91 -4.37 23.67
C ALA A 298 25.11 -3.49 23.28
N ARG A 299 26.33 -3.82 23.72
CA ARG A 299 27.56 -3.05 23.49
C ARG A 299 27.36 -1.55 23.74
N LEU A 300 26.75 -1.19 24.88
CA LEU A 300 26.55 0.21 25.24
C LEU A 300 27.90 0.94 25.38
N PRO A 301 28.00 2.24 25.00
CA PRO A 301 29.23 3.01 25.20
C PRO A 301 29.62 3.09 26.67
N ASP A 302 30.93 3.03 26.98
CA ASP A 302 31.44 3.04 28.36
C ASP A 302 30.95 4.24 29.19
N GLY A 303 30.81 5.41 28.56
CA GLY A 303 30.27 6.60 29.22
C GLY A 303 28.82 6.43 29.70
N VAL A 304 28.00 5.72 28.92
CA VAL A 304 26.62 5.37 29.29
C VAL A 304 26.62 4.35 30.43
N VAL A 305 27.45 3.30 30.33
CA VAL A 305 27.58 2.28 31.37
C VAL A 305 28.03 2.90 32.69
N HIS A 306 29.01 3.81 32.66
CA HIS A 306 29.47 4.53 33.84
C HIS A 306 28.37 5.37 34.47
N SER A 307 27.56 6.07 33.65
CA SER A 307 26.42 6.86 34.12
C SER A 307 25.34 5.99 34.80
N LEU A 308 25.01 4.84 34.21
CA LEU A 308 24.06 3.87 34.77
C LEU A 308 24.57 3.31 36.11
N VAL A 309 25.84 2.91 36.17
CA VAL A 309 26.45 2.40 37.41
C VAL A 309 26.55 3.49 38.49
N ARG A 310 26.79 4.75 38.12
CA ARG A 310 26.72 5.87 39.06
C ARG A 310 25.30 6.07 39.59
N SER A 311 24.30 5.96 38.71
CA SER A 311 22.89 6.08 39.08
C SER A 311 22.48 5.05 40.14
N LEU A 312 23.03 3.82 40.11
CA LEU A 312 22.83 2.82 41.16
C LEU A 312 23.30 3.30 42.55
N ARG A 313 24.40 4.05 42.63
CA ARG A 313 24.93 4.58 43.90
C ARG A 313 24.14 5.78 44.42
N ASP A 314 23.56 6.54 43.49
CA ASP A 314 22.76 7.72 43.75
C ASP A 314 21.27 7.38 43.95
N VAL A 315 20.89 6.10 44.00
CA VAL A 315 19.57 5.61 44.45
C VAL A 315 19.63 5.52 45.97
N PRO A 316 19.17 6.53 46.71
CA PRO A 316 19.23 6.43 48.15
C PRO A 316 18.18 5.44 48.68
N VAL A 317 18.56 4.80 49.78
CA VAL A 317 17.68 3.99 50.63
C VAL A 317 16.60 4.91 51.20
N ASP A 318 15.36 4.46 51.18
CA ASP A 318 14.16 5.25 51.50
C ASP A 318 14.12 5.71 52.97
N THR A 319 14.87 6.76 53.31
CA THR A 319 15.01 7.31 54.66
C THR A 319 13.86 8.25 55.02
N ALA A 320 13.59 8.41 56.31
CA ALA A 320 12.59 9.37 56.80
C ALA A 320 12.89 10.81 56.33
N GLU A 321 14.17 11.18 56.28
CA GLU A 321 14.63 12.48 55.80
C GLU A 321 14.36 12.68 54.29
N GLN A 322 14.44 11.61 53.49
CA GLN A 322 14.05 11.66 52.09
C GLN A 322 12.56 11.74 51.87
N ARG A 323 11.75 11.05 52.68
CA ARG A 323 10.30 11.21 52.62
C ARG A 323 9.89 12.62 53.01
N ALA A 324 10.54 13.21 54.03
CA ALA A 324 10.32 14.60 54.41
C ALA A 324 10.72 15.58 53.30
N ASN A 325 11.89 15.39 52.67
CA ASN A 325 12.34 16.22 51.55
C ASN A 325 11.48 16.03 50.28
N TYR A 326 11.06 14.80 49.99
CA TYR A 326 10.08 14.52 48.94
C TYR A 326 8.78 15.25 49.21
N LEU A 327 8.18 15.12 50.39
CA LEU A 327 6.93 15.81 50.73
C LEU A 327 7.07 17.34 50.63
N LYS A 328 8.24 17.87 50.99
CA LYS A 328 8.60 19.30 50.86
C LYS A 328 8.65 19.77 49.41
N PHE A 329 9.25 19.00 48.51
CA PHE A 329 9.53 19.41 47.13
C PHE A 329 8.71 18.64 46.07
N ARG A 330 7.74 17.83 46.48
CA ARG A 330 6.93 16.98 45.58
C ARG A 330 6.28 17.81 44.48
N SER A 331 5.74 18.95 44.86
CA SER A 331 5.03 19.82 43.94
C SER A 331 6.00 20.48 42.95
N ASP A 332 7.17 20.99 43.39
CA ASP A 332 8.25 21.47 42.49
C ASP A 332 8.68 20.40 41.48
N PHE A 333 8.81 19.15 41.94
CA PHE A 333 9.21 18.03 41.10
C PHE A 333 8.19 17.73 39.99
N PHE A 334 6.91 17.62 40.33
CA PHE A 334 5.87 17.35 39.34
C PHE A 334 5.60 18.55 38.41
N SER A 335 5.86 19.79 38.87
CA SER A 335 5.83 21.01 38.05
C SER A 335 6.90 20.97 36.96
N VAL A 336 8.14 20.66 37.33
CA VAL A 336 9.27 20.57 36.38
C VAL A 336 9.07 19.42 35.39
N LEU A 337 8.57 18.27 35.85
CA LEU A 337 8.22 17.10 35.03
C LEU A 337 7.15 17.43 33.98
N ARG A 338 6.06 18.10 34.38
CA ARG A 338 4.96 18.45 33.46
C ARG A 338 5.30 19.61 32.54
N GLY A 339 6.26 20.44 32.91
CA GLY A 339 6.74 21.55 32.10
C GLY A 339 7.92 21.22 31.18
N TYR A 340 8.35 19.96 31.13
CA TYR A 340 9.45 19.53 30.27
C TYR A 340 9.03 19.50 28.79
N ASP A 341 9.78 20.21 27.95
CA ASP A 341 9.66 20.22 26.48
C ASP A 341 10.94 19.64 25.87
N GLU A 342 10.82 18.57 25.08
CA GLU A 342 11.96 18.02 24.33
C GLU A 342 12.45 19.00 23.25
N ALA A 343 11.56 19.84 22.70
CA ALA A 343 11.93 20.82 21.69
C ALA A 343 12.82 21.95 22.25
N GLU A 344 12.69 22.27 23.55
CA GLU A 344 13.56 23.24 24.24
C GLU A 344 14.86 22.63 24.78
N ASP A 345 15.00 21.29 24.75
CA ASP A 345 16.11 20.54 25.34
C ASP A 345 16.92 19.79 24.27
N ALA A 346 17.37 20.52 23.25
CA ALA A 346 18.05 19.98 22.08
C ALA A 346 19.31 19.13 22.40
N ASP A 347 19.95 19.34 23.56
CA ASP A 347 21.12 18.60 24.03
C ASP A 347 20.80 17.55 25.13
N GLY A 348 19.52 17.38 25.48
CA GLY A 348 19.05 16.46 26.50
C GLY A 348 19.60 16.74 27.91
N SER A 349 20.14 17.93 28.16
CA SER A 349 20.75 18.29 29.45
C SER A 349 19.70 18.48 30.55
N ARG A 350 18.56 19.08 30.20
CA ARG A 350 17.44 19.31 31.12
C ARG A 350 16.76 17.99 31.47
N MET A 351 16.54 17.12 30.49
CA MET A 351 16.04 15.75 30.68
C MET A 351 16.89 14.95 31.65
N ARG A 352 18.22 15.01 31.49
CA ARG A 352 19.17 14.34 32.40
C ARG A 352 19.09 14.91 33.81
N THR A 353 19.02 16.23 33.95
CA THR A 353 18.92 16.90 35.25
C THR A 353 17.63 16.50 36.00
N ILE A 354 16.49 16.46 35.30
CA ILE A 354 15.21 16.05 35.87
C ILE A 354 15.24 14.59 36.29
N ARG A 355 15.79 13.72 35.43
CA ARG A 355 15.97 12.30 35.70
C ARG A 355 16.85 12.03 36.92
N ASP A 356 17.98 12.72 37.03
CA ASP A 356 18.88 12.63 38.19
C ASP A 356 18.18 13.15 39.46
N GLY A 357 17.38 14.22 39.33
CA GLY A 357 16.52 14.71 40.39
C GLY A 357 15.51 13.65 40.87
N ILE A 358 14.83 12.98 39.94
CA ILE A 358 13.88 11.89 40.27
C ILE A 358 14.59 10.79 41.07
N ARG A 359 15.79 10.40 40.66
CA ARG A 359 16.57 9.37 41.37
C ARG A 359 16.96 9.78 42.79
N ARG A 360 17.39 11.03 42.95
CA ARG A 360 17.93 11.53 44.23
C ARG A 360 16.86 11.89 45.25
N PHE A 361 15.72 12.40 44.80
CA PHE A 361 14.75 13.05 45.68
C PHE A 361 13.41 12.32 45.81
N LEU A 362 13.04 11.43 44.88
CA LEU A 362 11.82 10.64 45.04
C LEU A 362 12.08 9.35 45.84
N PRO A 363 11.13 8.88 46.66
CA PRO A 363 11.19 7.56 47.28
C PRO A 363 11.04 6.47 46.20
N MET A 364 11.58 5.27 46.47
CA MET A 364 11.70 4.21 45.44
C MET A 364 10.36 3.85 44.78
N GLY A 365 9.28 3.82 45.55
CA GLY A 365 7.94 3.48 45.05
C GLY A 365 7.35 4.47 44.03
N GLU A 366 7.83 5.71 44.02
CA GLU A 366 7.30 6.80 43.17
C GLU A 366 8.17 7.05 41.92
N ARG A 367 9.42 6.56 41.89
CA ARG A 367 10.40 6.84 40.83
C ARG A 367 10.00 6.30 39.47
N ALA A 368 9.50 5.06 39.42
CA ALA A 368 9.13 4.42 38.15
C ALA A 368 8.00 5.17 37.45
N GLY A 369 6.97 5.59 38.20
CA GLY A 369 5.88 6.41 37.67
C GLY A 369 6.35 7.78 37.19
N ALA A 370 7.21 8.45 37.97
CA ALA A 370 7.75 9.75 37.59
C ALA A 370 8.66 9.71 36.35
N LEU A 371 9.48 8.67 36.19
CA LEU A 371 10.30 8.50 34.98
C LEU A 371 9.46 8.16 33.75
N GLU A 372 8.40 7.39 33.93
CA GLU A 372 7.43 7.12 32.86
C GLU A 372 6.68 8.39 32.46
N GLU A 373 6.29 9.24 33.42
CA GLU A 373 5.74 10.57 33.13
C GLU A 373 6.74 11.47 32.40
N LEU A 374 8.02 11.47 32.80
CA LEU A 374 9.08 12.20 32.11
C LEU A 374 9.23 11.76 30.65
N ARG A 375 9.21 10.44 30.41
CA ARG A 375 9.29 9.86 29.07
C ARG A 375 8.09 10.27 28.21
N ARG A 376 6.87 10.22 28.76
CA ARG A 376 5.67 10.70 28.07
C ARG A 376 5.71 12.21 27.84
N ALA A 377 6.31 12.97 28.75
CA ALA A 377 6.47 14.41 28.59
C ALA A 377 7.41 14.76 27.43
N GLY A 378 8.46 13.97 27.19
CA GLY A 378 9.31 14.17 26.00
C GLY A 378 8.57 13.93 24.68
N GLN A 379 7.67 12.95 24.64
CA GLN A 379 6.98 12.56 23.41
C GLN A 379 5.73 13.41 23.07
N ARG A 380 5.31 14.32 23.95
CA ARG A 380 4.10 15.13 23.75
C ARG A 380 4.45 16.56 23.38
N THR A 381 3.65 17.16 22.50
CA THR A 381 3.73 18.59 22.23
C THR A 381 3.18 19.37 23.43
N ILE A 382 3.98 20.28 23.99
CA ILE A 382 3.52 21.15 25.07
C ILE A 382 2.43 22.10 24.55
N THR A 383 1.34 22.19 25.31
CA THR A 383 0.26 23.13 25.04
C THR A 383 0.39 24.39 25.89
N PRO A 384 -0.25 25.52 25.50
CA PRO A 384 -0.35 26.69 26.37
C PRO A 384 -0.95 26.38 27.75
N ALA A 385 -1.81 25.35 27.82
CA ALA A 385 -2.37 24.81 29.05
C ALA A 385 -1.32 24.13 29.96
N ASP A 386 -0.37 23.40 29.38
CA ASP A 386 0.73 22.78 30.14
C ASP A 386 1.67 23.85 30.72
N LEU A 387 2.00 24.89 29.95
CA LEU A 387 2.81 26.02 30.42
C LEU A 387 2.09 26.81 31.52
N ALA A 388 0.78 27.05 31.36
CA ALA A 388 -0.06 27.65 32.38
C ALA A 388 -0.03 26.86 33.68
N GLN A 389 -0.17 25.54 33.58
CA GLN A 389 -0.11 24.66 34.72
C GLN A 389 1.27 24.69 35.39
N ARG A 390 2.36 24.71 34.61
CA ARG A 390 3.73 24.84 35.14
C ARG A 390 3.90 26.13 35.96
N ASP A 391 3.57 27.29 35.39
CA ASP A 391 3.75 28.59 36.02
C ASP A 391 2.89 28.75 37.28
N ILE A 392 1.67 28.21 37.26
CA ILE A 392 0.81 28.20 38.43
C ILE A 392 1.40 27.29 39.51
N CYS A 393 1.86 26.09 39.16
CA CYS A 393 2.46 25.20 40.15
C CYS A 393 3.77 25.78 40.73
N GLU A 394 4.62 26.44 39.94
CA GLU A 394 5.79 27.17 40.46
C GLU A 394 5.41 28.29 41.46
N LYS A 395 4.32 29.04 41.20
CA LYS A 395 3.82 30.06 42.15
C LYS A 395 3.33 29.41 43.45
N ILE A 396 2.64 28.29 43.34
CA ILE A 396 2.15 27.46 44.45
C ILE A 396 3.30 26.91 45.29
N ASP A 397 4.36 26.48 44.64
CA ASP A 397 5.54 25.88 45.26
C ASP A 397 6.38 26.91 45.99
N ARG A 398 6.55 28.11 45.42
CA ARG A 398 7.14 29.25 46.13
C ARG A 398 6.39 29.58 47.42
N LEU A 399 5.06 29.50 47.42
CA LEU A 399 4.27 29.69 48.64
C LEU A 399 4.50 28.56 49.64
N ALA A 400 4.79 27.33 49.20
CA ALA A 400 5.11 26.23 50.08
C ALA A 400 6.52 26.31 50.68
N VAL A 401 7.52 26.75 49.90
CA VAL A 401 8.91 26.97 50.35
C VAL A 401 9.00 28.09 51.39
N LEU A 402 8.12 29.11 51.33
CA LEU A 402 8.03 30.19 52.32
C LEU A 402 7.51 29.75 53.71
N GLY A 403 7.40 28.45 53.97
CA GLY A 403 7.12 27.90 55.30
C GLY A 403 5.65 27.62 55.61
N PHE A 404 4.74 27.83 54.65
CA PHE A 404 3.30 27.63 54.86
C PHE A 404 2.86 26.15 54.90
N PHE A 405 3.75 25.22 54.54
CA PHE A 405 3.51 23.76 54.59
C PHE A 405 4.57 23.00 55.39
N HIS A 406 5.40 23.68 56.20
CA HIS A 406 6.49 23.01 56.92
C HIS A 406 6.07 22.51 58.31
N PRO A 407 6.16 21.20 58.60
CA PRO A 407 6.14 20.68 59.96
C PRO A 407 7.39 21.06 60.78
N GLY A 408 8.35 21.76 60.18
CA GLY A 408 9.58 22.21 60.83
C GLY A 408 9.55 23.65 61.36
N SER A 409 8.44 24.39 61.19
CA SER A 409 8.23 25.61 61.99
C SER A 409 7.51 25.31 63.30
N LEU A 410 7.14 24.05 63.54
CA LEU A 410 6.71 23.54 64.85
C LEU A 410 7.95 23.22 65.67
N ALA A 411 8.63 24.27 66.11
CA ALA A 411 9.43 24.20 67.32
C ALA A 411 8.54 24.29 68.58
N ASP A 412 7.21 24.40 68.42
CA ASP A 412 6.26 24.45 69.52
C ASP A 412 5.27 23.28 69.42
N GLU A 413 5.32 22.39 70.41
CA GLU A 413 4.44 21.23 70.60
C GLU A 413 2.97 21.61 70.95
N GLU A 414 2.53 22.84 70.69
CA GLU A 414 1.19 23.36 71.05
C GLU A 414 0.42 23.98 69.85
N ALA A 415 0.67 23.54 68.61
CA ALA A 415 -0.09 24.05 67.48
C ALA A 415 -1.49 23.39 67.36
N ASP A 416 -2.53 24.19 67.60
CA ASP A 416 -3.94 23.85 67.43
C ASP A 416 -4.22 23.33 66.00
N PRO A 417 -4.81 22.13 65.83
CA PRO A 417 -5.25 21.61 64.54
C PRO A 417 -6.18 22.56 63.76
N ALA A 418 -6.94 23.41 64.46
CA ALA A 418 -7.76 24.44 63.84
C ALA A 418 -6.92 25.52 63.13
N ASP A 419 -5.73 25.84 63.64
CA ASP A 419 -4.81 26.80 62.99
C ASP A 419 -4.20 26.21 61.72
N GLY A 420 -3.88 24.92 61.73
CA GLY A 420 -3.47 24.18 60.52
C GLY A 420 -4.54 24.16 59.42
N ALA A 421 -5.80 23.90 59.80
CA ALA A 421 -6.94 23.93 58.88
C ALA A 421 -7.25 25.35 58.36
N MET A 422 -7.15 26.38 59.21
CA MET A 422 -7.33 27.78 58.82
C MET A 422 -6.25 28.26 57.86
N ARG A 423 -4.99 27.86 58.07
CA ARG A 423 -3.89 28.13 57.13
C ARG A 423 -4.10 27.43 55.79
N ALA A 424 -4.56 26.18 55.79
CA ALA A 424 -4.93 25.46 54.57
C ALA A 424 -6.11 26.14 53.81
N TYR A 425 -7.10 26.67 54.54
CA TYR A 425 -8.23 27.40 53.94
C TYR A 425 -7.83 28.78 53.40
N ALA A 426 -6.99 29.52 54.13
CA ALA A 426 -6.39 30.77 53.65
C ALA A 426 -5.57 30.54 52.37
N TYR A 427 -4.85 29.42 52.30
CA TYR A 427 -4.12 29.00 51.12
C TYR A 427 -5.04 28.68 49.93
N ALA A 428 -6.17 28.00 50.14
CA ALA A 428 -7.19 27.80 49.11
C ALA A 428 -7.66 29.12 48.49
N GLY A 429 -7.80 30.16 49.33
CA GLY A 429 -8.08 31.53 48.90
C GLY A 429 -6.97 32.14 48.04
N GLN A 430 -5.71 31.97 48.43
CA GLN A 430 -4.54 32.46 47.68
C GLN A 430 -4.35 31.71 46.35
N LEU A 431 -4.54 30.39 46.33
CA LEU A 431 -4.59 29.57 45.11
C LEU A 431 -5.65 30.11 44.16
N LYS A 432 -6.89 30.26 44.65
CA LYS A 432 -7.99 30.81 43.87
C LYS A 432 -7.66 32.20 43.32
N GLY A 433 -6.99 33.04 44.11
CA GLY A 433 -6.49 34.35 43.67
C GLY A 433 -5.46 34.25 42.55
N ALA A 434 -4.45 33.39 42.69
CA ALA A 434 -3.40 33.16 41.69
C ALA A 434 -3.96 32.61 40.38
N PHE A 435 -4.86 31.63 40.44
CA PHE A 435 -5.58 31.10 39.26
C PHE A 435 -6.45 32.18 38.61
N SER A 436 -7.12 33.03 39.41
CA SER A 436 -7.96 34.13 38.88
C SER A 436 -7.15 35.27 38.26
N ALA A 437 -5.93 35.52 38.74
CA ALA A 437 -5.00 36.48 38.12
C ALA A 437 -4.46 35.92 36.80
N TYR A 438 -4.04 34.65 36.80
CA TYR A 438 -3.55 33.97 35.61
C TYR A 438 -4.62 33.90 34.49
N ALA A 439 -5.86 33.53 34.83
CA ALA A 439 -6.96 33.48 33.85
C ALA A 439 -7.26 34.85 33.21
N ARG A 440 -6.94 35.96 33.90
CA ARG A 440 -7.05 37.31 33.33
C ARG A 440 -5.91 37.63 32.36
N GLU A 441 -4.71 37.11 32.64
CA GLU A 441 -3.51 37.31 31.82
C GLU A 441 -3.49 36.38 30.57
N HIS A 442 -4.21 35.25 30.62
CA HIS A 442 -4.18 34.21 29.57
C HIS A 442 -5.60 33.75 29.14
N PRO A 443 -6.33 34.57 28.36
CA PRO A 443 -7.73 34.32 27.97
C PRO A 443 -7.93 33.17 26.97
N GLN A 444 -6.85 32.63 26.41
CA GLN A 444 -6.83 31.61 25.35
C GLN A 444 -6.96 30.18 25.90
N ALA A 445 -6.67 29.94 27.18
CA ALA A 445 -6.80 28.61 27.76
C ALA A 445 -8.27 28.35 28.16
N GLU A 446 -8.76 27.13 27.92
CA GLU A 446 -10.18 26.83 28.03
C GLU A 446 -10.69 27.01 29.47
N ALA A 447 -11.71 27.85 29.66
CA ALA A 447 -12.33 28.11 30.97
C ALA A 447 -12.79 26.83 31.71
N ARG A 448 -13.09 25.76 30.98
CA ARG A 448 -13.46 24.44 31.53
C ARG A 448 -12.25 23.69 32.10
N GLN A 449 -11.09 23.75 31.45
CA GLN A 449 -9.85 23.15 31.95
C GLN A 449 -9.36 23.89 33.19
N TYR A 450 -9.45 25.22 33.20
CA TYR A 450 -9.14 26.04 34.39
C TYR A 450 -10.00 25.68 35.61
N LYS A 451 -11.32 25.52 35.42
CA LYS A 451 -12.22 25.11 36.52
C LYS A 451 -11.92 23.71 37.03
N LYS A 452 -11.56 22.79 36.13
CA LYS A 452 -11.15 21.44 36.50
C LYS A 452 -9.82 21.44 37.28
N TRP A 453 -8.80 22.17 36.82
CA TRP A 453 -7.53 22.28 37.55
C TRP A 453 -7.69 22.92 38.92
N LEU A 454 -8.55 23.96 39.02
CA LEU A 454 -8.88 24.58 40.29
C LEU A 454 -9.55 23.57 41.24
N ALA A 455 -10.52 22.79 40.75
CA ALA A 455 -11.18 21.76 41.54
C ALA A 455 -10.19 20.67 41.98
N ASP A 456 -9.47 20.06 41.04
CA ASP A 456 -8.54 18.96 41.31
C ASP A 456 -7.43 19.38 42.29
N ARG A 457 -6.88 20.61 42.17
CA ARG A 457 -5.78 21.08 43.03
C ARG A 457 -6.23 21.67 44.36
N VAL A 458 -7.40 22.32 44.42
CA VAL A 458 -7.98 22.75 45.70
C VAL A 458 -8.41 21.51 46.49
N GLU A 459 -8.94 20.48 45.84
CA GLU A 459 -9.26 19.20 46.48
C GLU A 459 -7.99 18.49 47.01
N ASP A 460 -6.92 18.40 46.21
CA ASP A 460 -5.66 17.79 46.64
C ASP A 460 -4.98 18.59 47.78
N ALA A 461 -4.99 19.92 47.70
CA ALA A 461 -4.33 20.81 48.67
C ALA A 461 -5.11 21.04 49.96
N VAL A 462 -6.45 21.02 49.91
CA VAL A 462 -7.31 21.33 51.07
C VAL A 462 -7.90 20.06 51.66
N VAL A 463 -8.40 19.14 50.84
CA VAL A 463 -9.09 17.95 51.37
C VAL A 463 -8.08 16.86 51.68
N ARG A 464 -7.21 16.49 50.73
CA ARG A 464 -6.29 15.38 50.93
C ARG A 464 -5.17 15.69 51.93
N ARG A 465 -4.51 16.85 51.76
CA ARG A 465 -3.48 17.31 52.71
C ARG A 465 -4.06 17.56 54.11
N ALA A 466 -5.22 18.21 54.26
CA ALA A 466 -5.78 18.41 55.61
C ALA A 466 -6.21 17.09 56.26
N VAL A 467 -6.71 16.12 55.49
CA VAL A 467 -7.02 14.77 55.98
C VAL A 467 -5.75 13.99 56.35
N GLU A 468 -4.68 14.08 55.56
CA GLU A 468 -3.39 13.48 55.90
C GLU A 468 -2.76 14.14 57.14
N TYR A 469 -2.83 15.47 57.27
CA TYR A 469 -2.40 16.19 58.46
C TYR A 469 -3.24 15.83 59.69
N TRP A 470 -4.56 15.66 59.54
CA TRP A 470 -5.43 15.17 60.61
C TRP A 470 -5.09 13.74 61.03
N LYS A 471 -4.76 12.86 60.08
CA LYS A 471 -4.32 11.47 60.35
C LYS A 471 -2.98 11.44 61.10
N ILE A 472 -2.01 12.26 60.68
CA ILE A 472 -0.70 12.39 61.31
C ILE A 472 -0.84 12.98 62.73
N ALA A 473 -1.66 14.02 62.91
CA ALA A 473 -1.87 14.68 64.20
C ALA A 473 -2.61 13.81 65.24
N ASN A 474 -3.46 12.87 64.80
CA ASN A 474 -4.21 11.98 65.68
C ASN A 474 -3.60 10.56 65.79
N GLY A 475 -2.36 10.36 65.31
CA GLY A 475 -1.65 9.08 65.43
C GLY A 475 -2.25 7.92 64.62
N GLY A 476 -3.08 8.22 63.61
CA GLY A 476 -3.76 7.20 62.81
C GLY A 476 -2.87 6.69 61.67
N GLY A 477 -2.46 5.42 61.75
CA GLY A 477 -1.87 4.69 60.62
C GLY A 477 -2.79 4.69 59.39
N THR A 478 -2.20 4.55 58.20
CA THR A 478 -2.82 4.76 56.88
C THR A 478 -3.90 3.76 56.46
N GLU A 479 -4.39 2.88 57.33
CA GLU A 479 -5.33 1.83 56.95
C GLU A 479 -6.79 2.20 57.27
N GLY A 480 -7.59 2.36 56.21
CA GLY A 480 -9.03 2.11 56.25
C GLY A 480 -9.94 3.29 56.60
N VAL A 481 -9.95 4.37 55.81
CA VAL A 481 -11.15 5.25 55.71
C VAL A 481 -11.20 5.87 54.31
N ILE A 482 -11.54 5.05 53.30
CA ILE A 482 -12.18 5.54 52.07
C ILE A 482 -13.37 4.61 51.86
N GLU A 483 -14.40 4.77 52.69
CA GLU A 483 -15.74 4.27 52.40
C GLU A 483 -16.73 4.93 53.36
N ARG A 484 -17.17 6.13 52.98
CA ARG A 484 -18.55 6.63 53.12
C ARG A 484 -18.73 7.95 52.39
#